data_AF-A0A7W9NIX2-F1
#
_entry.id   AF-A0A7W9NIX2-F1
#
_cell.length_a   1.000
_cell.length_b   1.000
_cell.length_c   1.000
_cell.angle_alpha   90.00
_cell.angle_beta   90.00
_cell.angle_gamma   90.00
#
_symmetry.space_group_name_H-M   'P 1'
#
loop_
_entity.id
_entity.type
_entity.pdbx_description
1 polymer ?
#
loop_
_entity_poly.entity_id
_entity_poly.type
_entity_poly.pdbx_seq_one_letter_code
_entity_poly.pdbx_strand_id
1 'polypeptide(L)'
;MTARTLIWTPVPTAKLQMRLHEEGEGPAVLVPVGSGTVVLPAPAARFPRAVALARTCLRIGERALAVRWDDNAVTAHPIYDKALYGWAWGAHRDVLKLLEATNPRGGVARILLRGMFLVHSDKRDQRSRHDAVARRFGETLDAADQAMLERVQDWPSGGPQALAALFTAAGRDDVALVASLVDAGHADAWLAKLPSDASRKAVKEAPLNTVLPVVPVTQGMAPS
;
A
#
# COMPACT_ATOMS: atom_id res chain seq x y z
N MET A 1 1.00 -17.86 -0.85
CA MET A 1 2.12 -16.92 -0.66
C MET A 1 1.72 -15.82 0.32
N THR A 2 2.69 -15.09 0.88
CA THR A 2 2.47 -14.05 1.88
C THR A 2 2.04 -12.75 1.22
N ALA A 3 0.94 -12.15 1.68
CA ALA A 3 0.47 -10.88 1.16
C ALA A 3 1.51 -9.77 1.35
N ARG A 4 1.74 -8.97 0.30
CA ARG A 4 2.70 -7.85 0.27
C ARG A 4 1.97 -6.54 0.49
N THR A 5 2.63 -5.56 1.13
CA THR A 5 2.07 -4.23 1.36
C THR A 5 3.05 -3.17 0.89
N LEU A 6 2.54 -2.15 0.22
CA LEU A 6 3.27 -0.98 -0.24
C LEU A 6 2.44 0.27 0.09
N ILE A 7 3.12 1.36 0.38
CA ILE A 7 2.51 2.69 0.44
C ILE A 7 3.27 3.57 -0.55
N TRP A 8 2.55 4.32 -1.38
CA TRP A 8 3.16 5.35 -2.22
C TRP A 8 2.76 6.74 -1.72
N THR A 9 3.68 7.69 -1.80
CA THR A 9 3.46 9.11 -1.51
C THR A 9 4.38 9.97 -2.39
N PRO A 10 3.95 11.16 -2.84
CA PRO A 10 4.78 12.04 -3.65
C PRO A 10 5.92 12.74 -2.87
N VAL A 11 6.03 12.48 -1.55
CA VAL A 11 7.07 13.10 -0.72
C VAL A 11 8.45 12.60 -1.13
N PRO A 12 9.46 13.50 -1.30
CA PRO A 12 10.85 13.11 -1.48
C PRO A 12 11.39 12.28 -0.31
N THR A 13 12.14 11.22 -0.60
CA THR A 13 12.51 10.20 0.40
C THR A 13 13.27 10.75 1.60
N ALA A 14 14.22 11.67 1.39
CA ALA A 14 14.98 12.27 2.50
C ALA A 14 14.07 13.04 3.47
N LYS A 15 13.12 13.83 2.94
CA LYS A 15 12.12 14.54 3.76
C LYS A 15 11.22 13.53 4.49
N LEU A 16 10.74 12.50 3.80
CA LEU A 16 9.87 11.49 4.39
C LEU A 16 10.57 10.73 5.52
N GLN A 17 11.81 10.28 5.29
CA GLN A 17 12.61 9.51 6.24
C GLN A 17 12.77 10.25 7.57
N MET A 18 13.18 11.52 7.51
CA MET A 18 13.36 12.37 8.69
C MET A 18 12.06 12.56 9.45
N ARG A 19 10.96 12.90 8.75
CA ARG A 19 9.67 13.16 9.38
C ARG A 19 9.04 11.90 10.00
N LEU A 20 9.17 10.76 9.34
CA LEU A 20 8.72 9.48 9.89
C LEU A 20 9.50 9.12 11.16
N HIS A 21 10.82 9.33 11.17
CA HIS A 21 11.65 9.09 12.34
C HIS A 21 11.29 10.01 13.51
N GLU A 22 11.15 11.31 13.26
CA GLU A 22 10.72 12.31 14.26
C GLU A 22 9.35 11.96 14.88
N GLU A 23 8.42 11.43 14.08
CA GLU A 23 7.11 10.98 14.53
C GLU A 23 7.12 9.58 15.16
N GLY A 24 8.22 8.83 15.00
CA GLY A 24 8.38 7.44 15.44
C GLY A 24 7.47 6.48 14.67
N GLU A 25 7.26 6.74 13.39
CA GLU A 25 6.43 5.94 12.51
C GLU A 25 7.30 5.05 11.62
N GLY A 26 7.07 3.74 11.68
CA GLY A 26 7.93 2.70 11.11
C GLY A 26 7.84 1.41 11.94
N PRO A 27 8.81 0.48 11.78
CA PRO A 27 9.89 0.49 10.80
C PRO A 27 9.39 0.15 9.38
N ALA A 28 10.11 0.65 8.38
CA ALA A 28 9.78 0.46 6.97
C ALA A 28 11.01 0.66 6.08
N VAL A 29 11.09 -0.07 4.97
CA VAL A 29 12.08 0.24 3.92
C VAL A 29 11.52 1.38 3.07
N LEU A 30 12.36 2.37 2.76
CA LEU A 30 12.03 3.49 1.89
C LEU A 30 12.74 3.33 0.56
N VAL A 31 11.99 3.38 -0.53
CA VAL A 31 12.48 3.20 -1.89
C VAL A 31 12.22 4.49 -2.67
N PRO A 32 13.27 5.27 -3.01
CA PRO A 32 13.11 6.48 -3.81
C PRO A 32 12.72 6.10 -5.23
N VAL A 33 11.71 6.79 -5.77
CA VAL A 33 11.22 6.65 -7.14
C VAL A 33 11.04 8.03 -7.76
N GLY A 34 10.93 8.13 -9.09
CA GLY A 34 10.80 9.42 -9.77
C GLY A 34 9.57 10.22 -9.35
N SER A 35 8.49 9.52 -9.00
CA SER A 35 7.20 10.06 -8.57
C SER A 35 7.09 10.28 -7.05
N GLY A 36 8.17 10.06 -6.28
CA GLY A 36 8.18 10.27 -4.82
C GLY A 36 8.88 9.15 -4.06
N THR A 37 8.16 8.54 -3.11
CA THR A 37 8.69 7.46 -2.28
C THR A 37 7.71 6.30 -2.19
N VAL A 38 8.24 5.10 -2.37
CA VAL A 38 7.59 3.85 -1.98
C VAL A 38 8.04 3.48 -0.57
N VAL A 39 7.09 3.20 0.32
CA VAL A 39 7.32 2.75 1.68
C VAL A 39 6.85 1.30 1.79
N LEU A 40 7.73 0.42 2.24
CA LEU A 40 7.46 -0.99 2.46
C LEU A 40 7.46 -1.26 3.97
N PRO A 41 6.28 -1.34 4.62
CA PRO A 41 6.20 -1.60 6.05
C PRO A 41 6.76 -2.99 6.39
N ALA A 42 7.25 -3.16 7.62
CA ALA A 42 7.68 -4.48 8.10
C ALA A 42 6.61 -5.56 7.85
N PRO A 43 6.95 -6.79 7.42
CA PRO A 43 5.97 -7.84 7.12
C PRO A 43 5.09 -8.23 8.31
N ALA A 44 5.65 -8.12 9.53
CA ALA A 44 4.93 -8.34 10.78
C ALA A 44 3.92 -7.23 11.09
N ALA A 45 3.98 -6.08 10.42
CA ALA A 45 3.05 -4.98 10.60
C ALA A 45 1.66 -5.41 10.12
N ARG A 46 0.70 -5.34 11.04
CA ARG A 46 -0.71 -5.55 10.71
C ARG A 46 -1.17 -4.47 9.75
N PHE A 47 -2.12 -4.77 8.87
CA PHE A 47 -2.59 -3.80 7.88
C PHE A 47 -3.11 -2.47 8.48
N PRO A 48 -3.82 -2.45 9.63
CA PRO A 48 -4.14 -1.18 10.30
C PRO A 48 -2.93 -0.33 10.68
N ARG A 49 -1.78 -0.95 10.99
CA ARG A 49 -0.51 -0.23 11.24
C ARG A 49 0.05 0.36 9.95
N ALA A 50 -0.03 -0.37 8.84
CA ALA A 50 0.33 0.15 7.52
C ALA A 50 -0.57 1.34 7.10
N VAL A 51 -1.88 1.26 7.35
CA VAL A 51 -2.81 2.38 7.12
C VAL A 51 -2.48 3.58 8.02
N ALA A 52 -2.12 3.34 9.29
CA ALA A 52 -1.67 4.42 10.19
C ALA A 52 -0.38 5.09 9.68
N LEU A 53 0.59 4.30 9.22
CA LEU A 53 1.79 4.81 8.58
C LEU A 53 1.46 5.62 7.32
N ALA A 54 0.54 5.14 6.48
CA ALA A 54 0.09 5.84 5.28
C ALA A 54 -0.63 7.17 5.61
N ARG A 55 -1.37 7.24 6.72
CA ARG A 55 -1.92 8.51 7.24
C ARG A 55 -0.83 9.48 7.67
N THR A 56 0.26 8.98 8.26
CA THR A 56 1.41 9.84 8.52
C THR A 56 2.03 10.35 7.22
N CYS A 57 2.22 9.50 6.21
CA CYS A 57 2.67 9.93 4.89
C CYS A 57 1.75 11.01 4.30
N LEU A 58 0.42 10.83 4.41
CA LEU A 58 -0.57 11.83 4.01
C LEU A 58 -0.35 13.17 4.73
N ARG A 59 -0.16 13.18 6.05
CA ARG A 59 0.09 14.42 6.80
C ARG A 59 1.38 15.12 6.39
N ILE A 60 2.38 14.37 5.93
CA ILE A 60 3.70 14.92 5.55
C ILE A 60 3.67 15.51 4.12
N GLY A 61 2.89 14.94 3.20
CA GLY A 61 2.89 15.38 1.80
C GLY A 61 1.59 15.23 1.04
N GLU A 62 0.47 15.41 1.73
CA GLU A 62 -0.88 15.64 1.20
C GLU A 62 -1.52 14.48 0.42
N ARG A 63 -0.75 13.50 -0.04
CA ARG A 63 -1.24 12.32 -0.74
C ARG A 63 -0.54 11.06 -0.26
N ALA A 64 -1.32 10.00 -0.10
CA ALA A 64 -0.80 8.67 0.14
C ALA A 64 -1.78 7.61 -0.40
N LEU A 65 -1.23 6.54 -0.96
CA LEU A 65 -1.97 5.35 -1.37
C LEU A 65 -1.40 4.14 -0.65
N ALA A 66 -2.21 3.43 0.14
CA ALA A 66 -1.82 2.14 0.71
C ALA A 66 -2.38 1.01 -0.16
N VAL A 67 -1.52 0.10 -0.61
CA VAL A 67 -1.88 -1.07 -1.41
C VAL A 67 -1.41 -2.34 -0.74
N ARG A 68 -2.20 -3.39 -0.88
CA ARG A 68 -1.86 -4.73 -0.45
C ARG A 68 -2.32 -5.74 -1.49
N TRP A 69 -1.53 -6.76 -1.74
CA TRP A 69 -1.85 -7.77 -2.74
C TRP A 69 -1.30 -9.14 -2.37
N ASP A 70 -1.85 -10.15 -3.03
CA ASP A 70 -1.27 -11.49 -3.19
C ASP A 70 -1.38 -11.90 -4.67
N ASP A 71 -1.19 -13.18 -4.98
CA ASP A 71 -1.20 -13.70 -6.35
C ASP A 71 -2.55 -13.49 -7.06
N ASN A 72 -3.64 -13.31 -6.32
CA ASN A 72 -5.01 -13.36 -6.85
C ASN A 72 -5.81 -12.08 -6.63
N ALA A 73 -5.44 -11.26 -5.64
CA ALA A 73 -6.23 -10.10 -5.24
C ALA A 73 -5.38 -8.88 -4.90
N VAL A 74 -5.98 -7.71 -5.04
CA VAL A 74 -5.40 -6.42 -4.65
C VAL A 74 -6.45 -5.63 -3.87
N THR A 75 -6.03 -4.96 -2.81
CA THR A 75 -6.80 -3.91 -2.13
C THR A 75 -6.00 -2.63 -2.11
N ALA A 76 -6.56 -1.54 -2.62
CA ALA A 76 -5.92 -0.24 -2.66
C ALA A 76 -6.78 0.81 -1.95
N HIS A 77 -6.12 1.67 -1.18
CA HIS A 77 -6.76 2.60 -0.27
C HIS A 77 -6.12 3.98 -0.39
N PRO A 78 -6.67 4.86 -1.23
CA PRO A 78 -6.40 6.29 -1.14
C PRO A 78 -6.69 6.80 0.28
N ILE A 79 -5.70 7.43 0.91
CA ILE A 79 -5.81 7.88 2.29
C ILE A 79 -6.32 9.32 2.31
N TYR A 80 -7.35 9.56 3.12
CA TYR A 80 -7.89 10.90 3.40
C TYR A 80 -8.09 11.10 4.90
N ASP A 81 -8.17 12.36 5.33
CA ASP A 81 -8.30 12.72 6.75
C ASP A 81 -9.57 12.18 7.40
N LYS A 82 -10.69 12.10 6.66
CA LYS A 82 -12.02 11.80 7.22
C LYS A 82 -12.64 10.48 6.77
N ALA A 83 -12.13 9.84 5.72
CA ALA A 83 -12.67 8.58 5.21
C ALA A 83 -11.59 7.72 4.56
N LEU A 84 -11.64 6.41 4.81
CA LEU A 84 -10.87 5.44 4.03
C LEU A 84 -11.74 5.03 2.84
N TYR A 85 -11.38 5.45 1.63
CA TYR A 85 -11.94 4.87 0.42
C TYR A 85 -11.05 3.72 -0.02
N GLY A 86 -11.65 2.54 -0.21
CA GLY A 86 -10.94 1.35 -0.67
C GLY A 86 -11.58 0.81 -1.94
N TRP A 87 -10.73 0.33 -2.85
CA TRP A 87 -11.14 -0.49 -3.98
C TRP A 87 -10.38 -1.81 -3.97
N ALA A 88 -10.98 -2.83 -4.57
CA ALA A 88 -10.39 -4.15 -4.58
C ALA A 88 -10.61 -4.86 -5.91
N TRP A 89 -9.53 -5.47 -6.37
CA TRP A 89 -9.45 -6.25 -7.60
C TRP A 89 -9.31 -7.74 -7.29
N GLY A 90 -9.89 -8.57 -8.15
CA GLY A 90 -9.95 -10.01 -8.01
C GLY A 90 -11.34 -10.54 -7.63
N ALA A 91 -11.49 -11.85 -7.79
CA ALA A 91 -12.70 -12.57 -7.42
C ALA A 91 -13.03 -12.34 -5.93
N HIS A 92 -14.32 -12.25 -5.62
CA HIS A 92 -14.81 -11.93 -4.27
C HIS A 92 -14.15 -12.81 -3.18
N ARG A 93 -14.04 -14.11 -3.44
CA ARG A 93 -13.41 -15.08 -2.53
C ARG A 93 -11.96 -14.72 -2.22
N ASP A 94 -11.20 -14.32 -3.23
CA ASP A 94 -9.76 -14.13 -3.08
C ASP A 94 -9.46 -12.76 -2.46
N VAL A 95 -10.27 -11.74 -2.72
CA VAL A 95 -10.23 -10.48 -1.96
C VAL A 95 -10.56 -10.70 -0.48
N LEU A 96 -11.58 -11.52 -0.16
CA LEU A 96 -11.90 -11.86 1.23
C LEU A 96 -10.73 -12.58 1.91
N LYS A 97 -10.12 -13.56 1.25
CA LYS A 97 -8.93 -14.26 1.78
C LYS A 97 -7.79 -13.28 2.05
N LEU A 98 -7.52 -12.37 1.12
CA LEU A 98 -6.50 -11.34 1.28
C LEU A 98 -6.79 -10.49 2.53
N LEU A 99 -8.02 -9.98 2.68
CA LEU A 99 -8.45 -9.20 3.83
C LEU A 99 -8.34 -9.98 5.16
N GLU A 100 -8.69 -11.26 5.17
CA GLU A 100 -8.61 -12.11 6.36
C GLU A 100 -7.17 -12.39 6.80
N ALA A 101 -6.26 -12.61 5.84
CA ALA A 101 -4.83 -12.75 6.11
C ALA A 101 -4.23 -11.49 6.76
N THR A 102 -4.91 -10.35 6.66
CA THR A 102 -4.43 -9.07 7.20
C THR A 102 -4.85 -8.76 8.64
N ASN A 103 -5.89 -9.45 9.14
CA ASN A 103 -6.55 -9.06 10.38
C ASN A 103 -6.52 -10.20 11.42
N PRO A 104 -5.59 -10.15 12.39
CA PRO A 104 -5.46 -11.21 13.39
C PRO A 104 -6.40 -11.04 14.60
N ARG A 105 -7.41 -10.17 14.58
CA ARG A 105 -8.44 -10.21 15.63
C ARG A 105 -9.32 -11.43 15.39
N GLY A 106 -9.54 -12.23 16.44
CA GLY A 106 -10.27 -13.50 16.41
C GLY A 106 -11.65 -13.43 15.74
N GLY A 107 -12.31 -14.59 15.60
CA GLY A 107 -13.44 -14.86 14.70
C GLY A 107 -14.48 -13.73 14.52
N VAL A 108 -14.84 -12.99 15.57
CA VAL A 108 -15.81 -11.88 15.54
C VAL A 108 -15.37 -10.70 14.66
N ALA A 109 -14.09 -10.29 14.70
CA ALA A 109 -13.60 -9.19 13.85
C ALA A 109 -13.55 -9.60 12.37
N ARG A 110 -13.31 -10.89 12.12
CA ARG A 110 -13.36 -11.51 10.78
C ARG A 110 -14.78 -11.50 10.23
N ILE A 111 -15.78 -11.81 11.08
CA ILE A 111 -17.20 -11.74 10.74
C ILE A 111 -17.64 -10.30 10.43
N LEU A 112 -17.22 -9.31 11.22
CA LEU A 112 -17.57 -7.90 10.98
C LEU A 112 -16.93 -7.35 9.69
N LEU A 113 -15.69 -7.73 9.38
CA LEU A 113 -15.05 -7.35 8.11
C LEU A 113 -15.70 -8.02 6.91
N ARG A 114 -16.06 -9.30 7.03
CA ARG A 114 -16.89 -10.00 6.04
C ARG A 114 -18.22 -9.28 5.85
N GLY A 115 -18.89 -8.90 6.93
CA GLY A 115 -20.16 -8.16 6.88
C GLY A 115 -20.03 -6.81 6.18
N MET A 116 -19.02 -6.00 6.55
CA MET A 116 -18.74 -4.74 5.87
C MET A 116 -18.38 -4.94 4.39
N PHE A 117 -17.52 -5.92 4.07
CA PHE A 117 -17.14 -6.18 2.69
C PHE A 117 -18.31 -6.71 1.87
N LEU A 118 -19.11 -7.67 2.36
CA LEU A 118 -20.30 -8.20 1.68
C LEU A 118 -21.34 -7.10 1.40
N VAL A 119 -21.58 -6.20 2.36
CA VAL A 119 -22.47 -5.04 2.19
C VAL A 119 -21.91 -4.03 1.16
N HIS A 120 -20.59 -4.03 0.91
CA HIS A 120 -19.92 -3.08 0.03
C HIS A 120 -19.38 -3.67 -1.28
N SER A 121 -19.28 -4.99 -1.43
CA SER A 121 -18.66 -5.67 -2.56
C SER A 121 -19.64 -5.88 -3.71
N ASP A 122 -20.92 -6.03 -3.38
CA ASP A 122 -22.03 -6.01 -4.35
C ASP A 122 -22.15 -4.64 -5.05
N LYS A 123 -21.51 -3.62 -4.47
CA LYS A 123 -21.42 -2.30 -5.06
C LYS A 123 -20.27 -2.15 -6.06
N ARG A 124 -19.45 -3.19 -6.31
CA ARG A 124 -18.44 -3.15 -7.37
C ARG A 124 -19.05 -3.22 -8.76
N ASP A 125 -20.33 -3.55 -8.88
CA ASP A 125 -21.09 -3.45 -10.13
C ASP A 125 -21.84 -2.11 -10.27
N GLN A 126 -21.79 -1.25 -9.25
CA GLN A 126 -22.47 0.05 -9.27
C GLN A 126 -21.62 1.11 -9.96
N ARG A 127 -22.06 1.56 -11.16
CA ARG A 127 -21.36 2.59 -11.96
C ARG A 127 -21.06 3.88 -11.17
N SER A 128 -22.02 4.40 -10.40
CA SER A 128 -21.80 5.64 -9.63
C SER A 128 -20.68 5.51 -8.59
N ARG A 129 -20.42 4.29 -8.10
CA ARG A 129 -19.28 4.00 -7.23
C ARG A 129 -17.98 3.97 -8.01
N HIS A 130 -17.99 3.50 -9.26
CA HIS A 130 -16.81 3.54 -10.12
C HIS A 130 -16.33 4.97 -10.33
N ASP A 131 -17.24 5.88 -10.69
CA ASP A 131 -16.90 7.29 -10.93
C ASP A 131 -16.31 7.94 -9.68
N ALA A 132 -16.95 7.73 -8.52
CA ALA A 132 -16.48 8.27 -7.25
C ALA A 132 -15.08 7.72 -6.89
N VAL A 133 -14.85 6.42 -7.07
CA VAL A 133 -13.57 5.78 -6.78
C VAL A 133 -12.49 6.22 -7.77
N ALA A 134 -12.80 6.26 -9.07
CA ALA A 134 -11.89 6.68 -10.13
C ALA A 134 -11.36 8.10 -9.88
N ARG A 135 -12.25 9.05 -9.57
CA ARG A 135 -11.87 10.42 -9.20
C ARG A 135 -10.95 10.46 -7.98
N ARG A 136 -11.19 9.60 -6.98
CA ARG A 136 -10.32 9.52 -5.80
C ARG A 136 -8.93 9.00 -6.13
N PHE A 137 -8.82 7.97 -6.97
CA PHE A 137 -7.54 7.54 -7.50
C PHE A 137 -6.86 8.62 -8.34
N GLY A 138 -7.62 9.33 -9.19
CA GLY A 138 -7.12 10.46 -9.98
C GLY A 138 -6.51 11.56 -9.11
N GLU A 139 -7.24 12.01 -8.08
CA GLU A 139 -6.77 13.00 -7.11
C GLU A 139 -5.52 12.53 -6.35
N THR A 140 -5.51 11.28 -5.87
CA THR A 140 -4.39 10.76 -5.07
C THR A 140 -3.14 10.50 -5.91
N LEU A 141 -3.29 9.86 -7.07
CA LEU A 141 -2.17 9.49 -7.93
C LEU A 141 -1.75 10.61 -8.90
N ASP A 142 -2.51 11.70 -9.00
CA ASP A 142 -2.34 12.75 -10.02
C ASP A 142 -2.51 12.17 -11.45
N ALA A 143 -3.59 11.43 -11.64
CA ALA A 143 -3.88 10.68 -12.86
C ALA A 143 -5.19 11.16 -13.51
N ALA A 144 -5.33 10.90 -14.82
CA ALA A 144 -6.57 11.18 -15.53
C ALA A 144 -7.72 10.30 -15.03
N ASP A 145 -8.86 10.93 -14.72
CA ASP A 145 -10.06 10.24 -14.21
C ASP A 145 -10.52 9.09 -15.13
N GLN A 146 -10.43 9.27 -16.46
CA GLN A 146 -10.81 8.25 -17.43
C GLN A 146 -9.95 6.99 -17.34
N ALA A 147 -8.63 7.14 -17.22
CA ALA A 147 -7.72 6.01 -17.06
C ALA A 147 -7.98 5.27 -15.73
N MET A 148 -8.28 6.01 -14.66
CA MET A 148 -8.65 5.43 -13.37
C MET A 148 -10.01 4.72 -13.42
N LEU A 149 -10.97 5.24 -14.18
CA LEU A 149 -12.28 4.64 -14.37
C LEU A 149 -12.18 3.28 -15.04
N GLU A 150 -11.40 3.18 -16.13
CA GLU A 150 -11.13 1.90 -16.81
C GLU A 150 -10.51 0.89 -15.85
N ARG A 151 -9.57 1.33 -15.00
CA ARG A 151 -8.97 0.45 -14.00
C ARG A 151 -9.93 -0.02 -12.93
N VAL A 152 -10.81 0.87 -12.46
CA VAL A 152 -11.81 0.56 -11.46
C VAL A 152 -12.88 -0.39 -12.03
N GLN A 153 -13.25 -0.25 -13.30
CA GLN A 153 -14.20 -1.11 -13.98
C GLN A 153 -13.66 -2.53 -14.21
N ASP A 154 -12.38 -2.68 -14.50
CA ASP A 154 -11.70 -3.97 -14.61
C ASP A 154 -11.34 -4.57 -13.23
N TRP A 155 -12.25 -4.46 -12.27
CA TRP A 155 -12.09 -5.04 -10.94
C TRP A 155 -12.02 -6.58 -10.92
N PRO A 156 -12.55 -7.37 -11.88
CA PRO A 156 -12.44 -8.83 -11.80
C PRO A 156 -10.99 -9.33 -11.90
N SER A 157 -10.13 -8.61 -12.62
CA SER A 157 -8.72 -8.92 -12.82
C SER A 157 -7.92 -8.56 -11.57
N GLY A 158 -7.45 -9.55 -10.80
CA GLY A 158 -6.69 -9.35 -9.55
C GLY A 158 -5.19 -9.63 -9.67
N GLY A 159 -4.52 -9.70 -8.51
CA GLY A 159 -3.11 -10.07 -8.41
C GLY A 159 -2.10 -8.99 -8.86
N PRO A 160 -0.81 -9.36 -9.01
CA PRO A 160 0.27 -8.42 -9.32
C PRO A 160 0.07 -7.66 -10.65
N GLN A 161 -0.57 -8.29 -11.64
CA GLN A 161 -0.87 -7.66 -12.93
C GLN A 161 -1.86 -6.50 -12.78
N ALA A 162 -2.90 -6.67 -11.96
CA ALA A 162 -3.88 -5.62 -11.70
C ALA A 162 -3.25 -4.43 -10.96
N LEU A 163 -2.32 -4.70 -10.04
CA LEU A 163 -1.57 -3.67 -9.33
C LEU A 163 -0.64 -2.90 -10.28
N ALA A 164 0.09 -3.60 -11.14
CA ALA A 164 0.93 -2.96 -12.15
C ALA A 164 0.09 -2.08 -13.10
N ALA A 165 -1.04 -2.61 -13.59
CA ALA A 165 -1.94 -1.87 -14.47
C ALA A 165 -2.53 -0.60 -13.82
N LEU A 166 -2.82 -0.63 -12.52
CA LEU A 166 -3.24 0.57 -11.77
C LEU A 166 -2.18 1.67 -11.82
N PHE A 167 -0.92 1.33 -11.53
CA PHE A 167 0.16 2.31 -11.50
C PHE A 167 0.56 2.79 -12.90
N THR A 168 0.63 1.90 -13.89
CA THR A 168 0.89 2.29 -15.29
C THR A 168 -0.20 3.21 -15.83
N ALA A 169 -1.49 2.92 -15.57
CA ALA A 169 -2.59 3.80 -15.97
C ALA A 169 -2.52 5.19 -15.31
N ALA A 170 -1.84 5.29 -14.16
CA ALA A 170 -1.60 6.56 -13.47
C ALA A 170 -0.30 7.26 -13.90
N GLY A 171 0.46 6.72 -14.86
CA GLY A 171 1.78 7.23 -15.23
C GLY A 171 2.80 7.08 -14.10
N ARG A 172 2.72 5.99 -13.34
CA ARG A 172 3.59 5.65 -12.19
C ARG A 172 4.34 4.34 -12.43
N ASP A 173 4.96 4.22 -13.61
CA ASP A 173 5.67 2.99 -14.01
C ASP A 173 6.86 2.66 -13.09
N ASP A 174 7.44 3.68 -12.46
CA ASP A 174 8.46 3.55 -11.42
C ASP A 174 7.91 2.82 -10.17
N VAL A 175 6.68 3.12 -9.74
CA VAL A 175 6.00 2.41 -8.65
C VAL A 175 5.59 1.01 -9.08
N ALA A 176 5.12 0.84 -10.31
CA ALA A 176 4.81 -0.48 -10.87
C ALA A 176 6.04 -1.40 -10.87
N LEU A 177 7.22 -0.88 -11.23
CA LEU A 177 8.49 -1.58 -11.17
C LEU A 177 8.85 -1.98 -9.72
N VAL A 178 8.68 -1.08 -8.75
CA VAL A 178 8.95 -1.46 -7.35
C VAL A 178 7.99 -2.55 -6.88
N ALA A 179 6.71 -2.47 -7.24
CA ALA A 179 5.73 -3.48 -6.90
C ALA A 179 6.11 -4.86 -7.49
N SER A 180 6.56 -4.92 -8.74
CA SER A 180 7.02 -6.17 -9.37
C SER A 180 8.28 -6.73 -8.72
N LEU A 181 9.23 -5.88 -8.33
CA LEU A 181 10.43 -6.30 -7.60
C LEU A 181 10.09 -6.85 -6.20
N VAL A 182 9.14 -6.22 -5.51
CA VAL A 182 8.62 -6.69 -4.21
C VAL A 182 7.91 -8.02 -4.37
N ASP A 183 7.15 -8.21 -5.44
CA ASP A 183 6.45 -9.46 -5.77
C ASP A 183 7.43 -10.60 -6.02
N ALA A 184 8.52 -10.32 -6.77
CA ALA A 184 9.62 -11.25 -7.01
C ALA A 184 10.53 -11.50 -5.78
N GLY A 185 10.24 -10.87 -4.64
CA GLY A 185 10.96 -11.11 -3.38
C GLY A 185 12.27 -10.32 -3.21
N HIS A 186 12.59 -9.38 -4.10
CA HIS A 186 13.84 -8.61 -4.01
C HIS A 186 13.94 -7.75 -2.75
N ALA A 187 12.81 -7.37 -2.15
CA ALA A 187 12.78 -6.61 -0.90
C ALA A 187 12.90 -7.48 0.37
N ASP A 188 12.85 -8.80 0.27
CA ASP A 188 12.66 -9.70 1.42
C ASP A 188 13.82 -9.63 2.41
N ALA A 189 15.06 -9.58 1.90
CA ALA A 189 16.25 -9.47 2.73
C ALA A 189 16.29 -8.14 3.51
N TRP A 190 15.80 -7.05 2.94
CA TRP A 190 15.71 -5.76 3.62
C TRP A 190 14.60 -5.75 4.65
N LEU A 191 13.44 -6.29 4.30
CA LEU A 191 12.29 -6.38 5.19
C LEU A 191 12.57 -7.29 6.40
N ALA A 192 13.35 -8.36 6.22
CA ALA A 192 13.76 -9.26 7.30
C ALA A 192 14.74 -8.62 8.30
N LYS A 193 15.48 -7.58 7.89
CA LYS A 193 16.41 -6.82 8.76
C LYS A 193 15.72 -5.74 9.59
N LEU A 194 14.46 -5.41 9.28
CA LEU A 194 13.74 -4.40 10.05
C LEU A 194 13.50 -4.87 11.49
N PRO A 195 13.62 -3.99 12.49
CA PRO A 195 13.32 -4.34 13.88
C PRO A 195 11.89 -4.88 14.04
N SER A 196 11.71 -5.87 14.91
CA SER A 196 10.39 -6.42 15.21
C SER A 196 9.55 -5.50 16.09
N ASP A 197 10.18 -4.64 16.89
CA ASP A 197 9.48 -3.64 17.69
C ASP A 197 9.14 -2.41 16.83
N ALA A 198 7.84 -2.22 16.61
CA ALA A 198 7.27 -1.10 15.87
C ALA A 198 6.68 0.00 16.79
N SER A 199 7.05 -0.02 18.08
CA SER A 199 6.66 1.01 19.04
C SER A 199 7.25 2.37 18.64
N ARG A 200 6.48 3.44 18.87
CA ARG A 200 6.91 4.79 18.54
C ARG A 200 8.24 5.17 19.20
N LYS A 201 8.44 4.71 20.44
CA LYS A 201 9.67 4.94 21.20
C LYS A 201 10.86 4.25 20.52
N ALA A 202 10.73 2.97 20.18
CA ALA A 202 11.80 2.22 19.53
C ALA A 202 12.22 2.83 18.20
N VAL A 203 11.25 3.30 17.39
CA VAL A 203 11.57 3.96 16.10
C VAL A 203 12.34 5.27 16.31
N LYS A 204 11.96 6.09 17.30
CA LYS A 204 12.62 7.39 17.57
C LYS A 204 14.05 7.25 18.11
N GLU A 205 14.27 6.27 18.97
CA GLU A 205 15.55 6.09 19.68
C GLU A 205 16.56 5.28 18.86
N ALA A 206 16.09 4.46 17.91
CA ALA A 206 16.96 3.68 17.05
C ALA A 206 17.67 4.55 15.99
N PRO A 207 18.86 4.12 15.51
CA PRO A 207 19.52 4.77 14.38
C PRO A 207 18.62 4.82 13.16
N LEU A 208 18.55 5.98 12.50
CA LEU A 208 17.64 6.26 11.38
C LEU A 208 17.64 5.15 10.31
N ASN A 209 18.84 4.77 9.83
CA ASN A 209 19.00 3.78 8.77
C ASN A 209 18.72 2.33 9.21
N THR A 210 18.52 2.07 10.51
CA THR A 210 18.13 0.76 11.01
C THR A 210 16.61 0.57 10.94
N VAL A 211 15.83 1.59 11.28
CA VAL A 211 14.37 1.53 11.30
C VAL A 211 13.71 2.02 10.01
N LEU A 212 14.39 2.91 9.29
CA LEU A 212 13.94 3.50 8.03
C LEU A 212 15.06 3.47 6.98
N PRO A 213 15.59 2.29 6.60
CA PRO A 213 16.63 2.20 5.58
C PRO A 213 16.12 2.72 4.23
N VAL A 214 16.95 3.48 3.54
CA VAL A 214 16.71 3.91 2.15
C VAL A 214 17.41 2.97 1.20
N VAL A 215 16.65 2.33 0.31
CA VAL A 215 17.16 1.32 -0.64
C VAL A 215 16.83 1.80 -2.07
N PRO A 216 17.83 2.14 -2.89
CA PRO A 216 17.59 2.58 -4.25
C PRO A 216 17.00 1.45 -5.12
N VAL A 217 16.21 1.82 -6.12
CA VAL A 217 15.79 0.90 -7.19
C VAL A 217 16.97 0.66 -8.13
N THR A 218 17.91 -0.20 -7.73
CA THR A 218 18.88 -0.77 -8.69
C THR A 218 18.23 -1.97 -9.36
N GLN A 219 18.59 -2.27 -10.62
CA GLN A 219 18.21 -3.50 -11.34
C GLN A 219 18.79 -4.80 -10.72
N GLY A 220 19.13 -4.76 -9.44
CA GLY A 220 19.68 -5.86 -8.66
C GLY A 220 19.76 -5.39 -7.22
N MET A 221 18.72 -5.66 -6.43
CA MET A 221 18.81 -5.62 -4.97
C MET A 221 19.64 -6.82 -4.52
N ALA A 222 20.97 -6.73 -4.66
CA ALA A 222 21.89 -7.62 -3.99
C ALA A 222 22.45 -6.89 -2.75
N PRO A 223 22.44 -7.52 -1.56
CA PRO A 223 23.10 -6.93 -0.41
C PRO A 223 24.60 -6.91 -0.62
N SER A 224 25.24 -5.78 -0.31
CA SER A 224 26.66 -5.72 0.06
C SER A 224 26.84 -6.14 1.51
#